data_AF-A0A9D2XBN0-F1
#
_entry.id   AF-A0A9D2XBN0-F1
#
_cell.length_a   1.000
_cell.length_b   1.000
_cell.length_c   1.000
_cell.angle_alpha   90.00
_cell.angle_beta   90.00
_cell.angle_gamma   90.00
#
_symmetry.space_group_name_H-M   'P 1'
#
loop_
_entity.id
_entity.type
_entity.pdbx_description
1 polymer ?
#
loop_
_entity_poly.entity_id
_entity_poly.type
_entity_poly.pdbx_seq_one_letter_code
_entity_poly.pdbx_strand_id
1 'polypeptide(L)'
;MAGLSESCSHVGAVLFSIEAGVRMQDSASCTSEQCKWLMPSHVKKIPAAPVAMIDFSSAKSKKLKLDRSIDGRTTDSKPVKSLLYPRVKKGSETYSRFFDALSKNCPKSAALMAREPYYKEFIPKSSMLPKTVLDYRTSETLQLPPKELAELCQEFQFEELTPSQVQAVERATRDQSASRIWFRQRAGRITASKMRRVLRTSPQQPSKSLIMAI
;
A
#
# COMPACT_ATOMS: atom_id res chain seq x y z
N MET A 1 -35.01 30.11 35.33
CA MET A 1 -34.68 30.43 36.73
C MET A 1 -33.17 30.32 36.89
N ALA A 2 -32.46 31.43 37.11
CA ALA A 2 -31.08 31.40 37.59
C ALA A 2 -31.12 31.07 39.09
N GLY A 3 -30.23 30.19 39.56
CA GLY A 3 -30.12 29.86 40.99
C GLY A 3 -29.56 31.05 41.79
N LEU A 4 -29.37 30.84 43.10
CA LEU A 4 -28.92 31.82 44.11
C LEU A 4 -27.65 32.62 43.76
N SER A 5 -26.92 32.27 42.70
CA SER A 5 -25.71 32.96 42.22
C SER A 5 -25.94 33.90 41.03
N GLU A 6 -27.19 34.15 40.62
CA GLU A 6 -27.61 35.00 39.48
C GLU A 6 -27.00 34.63 38.10
N SER A 7 -26.16 33.59 38.07
CA SER A 7 -25.48 33.11 36.88
C SER A 7 -26.33 32.02 36.23
N CYS A 8 -26.51 32.11 34.91
CA CYS A 8 -27.24 31.07 34.18
C CYS A 8 -26.42 29.77 34.13
N SER A 9 -27.10 28.61 34.10
CA SER A 9 -26.49 27.28 34.03
C SER A 9 -25.50 27.10 32.86
N HIS A 10 -25.60 27.95 31.84
CA HIS A 10 -24.66 28.00 30.72
C HIS A 10 -23.22 28.28 31.15
N VAL A 11 -23.00 29.10 32.19
CA VAL A 11 -21.64 29.38 32.71
C VAL A 11 -21.03 28.10 33.28
N GLY A 12 -21.81 27.32 34.02
CA GLY A 12 -21.38 26.01 34.53
C GLY A 12 -21.08 25.03 33.41
N ALA A 13 -21.93 24.95 32.39
CA ALA A 13 -21.71 24.10 31.22
C ALA A 13 -20.41 24.46 30.48
N VAL A 14 -20.10 25.75 30.34
CA VAL A 14 -18.83 26.21 29.73
C VAL A 14 -17.64 25.77 30.57
N LEU A 15 -17.68 25.94 31.89
CA LEU A 15 -16.59 25.52 32.78
C LEU A 15 -16.36 23.99 32.73
N PHE A 16 -17.43 23.19 32.72
CA PHE A 16 -17.31 21.74 32.54
C PHE A 16 -16.75 21.34 31.18
N SER A 17 -17.11 22.06 30.10
CA SER A 17 -16.58 21.78 28.77
C SER A 17 -15.08 22.09 28.66
N ILE A 18 -14.62 23.16 29.31
CA ILE A 18 -13.19 23.52 29.39
C ILE A 18 -12.43 22.45 30.18
N GLU A 19 -12.95 22.04 31.34
CA GLU A 19 -12.33 21.00 32.17
C GLU A 19 -12.22 19.66 31.46
N ALA A 20 -13.29 19.24 30.75
CA ALA A 20 -13.27 18.03 29.93
C ALA A 20 -12.25 18.13 28.79
N GLY A 21 -12.13 19.30 28.13
CA GLY A 21 -11.13 19.54 27.09
C GLY A 21 -9.70 19.42 27.60
N VAL A 22 -9.40 20.01 28.76
CA VAL A 22 -8.07 19.90 29.41
C VAL A 22 -7.76 18.45 29.79
N ARG A 23 -8.72 17.74 30.39
CA ARG A 23 -8.55 16.32 30.71
C ARG A 23 -8.28 15.47 29.48
N MET A 24 -9.00 15.69 28.38
CA MET A 24 -8.78 14.99 27.12
C MET A 24 -7.40 15.28 26.50
N GLN A 25 -6.88 16.49 26.70
CA GLN A 25 -5.55 16.89 26.24
C GLN A 25 -4.43 16.24 27.06
N ASP A 26 -4.59 16.16 28.39
CA ASP A 26 -3.62 15.55 29.30
C ASP A 26 -3.66 14.00 29.26
N SER A 27 -4.81 13.41 28.92
CA SER A 27 -4.94 11.98 28.66
C SER A 27 -4.46 11.66 27.25
N ALA A 28 -3.14 11.71 27.03
CA ALA A 28 -2.52 11.15 25.84
C ALA A 28 -2.91 9.66 25.74
N SER A 29 -3.85 9.35 24.84
CA SER A 29 -4.24 7.98 24.55
C SER A 29 -3.01 7.19 24.08
N CYS A 30 -2.99 5.88 24.30
CA CYS A 30 -1.92 5.02 23.78
C CYS A 30 -1.80 5.05 22.24
N THR A 31 -2.76 5.68 21.53
CA THR A 31 -2.73 5.95 20.09
C THR A 31 -2.29 7.36 19.70
N SER A 32 -2.21 8.32 20.64
CA SER A 32 -1.79 9.70 20.36
C SER A 32 -0.27 9.87 20.37
N GLU A 33 0.47 8.95 20.97
CA GLU A 33 1.92 8.85 20.82
C GLU A 33 2.31 7.81 19.77
N GLN A 34 3.48 7.97 19.14
CA GLN A 34 4.07 6.91 18.33
C GLN A 34 4.22 5.65 19.17
N CYS A 35 3.76 4.51 18.64
CA CYS A 35 3.94 3.20 19.25
C CYS A 35 5.43 2.94 19.50
N LYS A 36 5.88 3.14 20.75
CA LYS A 36 7.23 2.77 21.20
C LYS A 36 7.19 1.30 21.58
N TRP A 37 7.86 0.46 20.80
CA TRP A 37 8.13 -0.91 21.23
C TRP A 37 9.00 -0.86 22.49
N LEU A 38 8.44 -1.28 23.63
CA LEU A 38 9.20 -1.43 24.88
C LEU A 38 10.19 -2.58 24.70
N MET A 39 11.39 -2.22 24.24
CA MET A 39 12.51 -3.16 24.16
C MET A 39 12.93 -3.54 25.58
N PRO A 40 13.05 -4.84 25.90
CA PRO A 40 13.67 -5.26 27.15
C PRO A 40 15.05 -4.59 27.29
N SER A 41 15.36 -4.02 28.45
CA SER A 41 16.58 -3.21 28.70
C SER A 41 17.89 -3.90 28.28
N HIS A 42 17.90 -5.23 28.29
CA HIS A 42 19.03 -6.08 27.93
C HIS A 42 19.24 -6.22 26.40
N VAL A 43 18.23 -5.91 25.59
CA VAL A 43 18.28 -6.06 24.13
C VAL A 43 18.40 -4.67 23.49
N LYS A 44 19.65 -4.24 23.26
CA LYS A 44 19.93 -2.91 22.68
C LYS A 44 19.76 -2.85 21.16
N LYS A 45 19.92 -3.98 20.45
CA LYS A 45 19.73 -4.10 18.98
C LYS A 45 19.27 -5.51 18.64
N ILE A 46 18.21 -5.64 17.84
CA ILE A 46 17.79 -6.93 17.25
C ILE A 46 18.45 -7.00 15.87
N PRO A 47 19.34 -7.97 15.60
CA PRO A 47 19.93 -8.13 14.28
C PRO A 47 18.86 -8.55 13.27
N ALA A 48 18.91 -7.98 12.07
CA ALA A 48 18.07 -8.43 10.97
C ALA A 48 18.50 -9.84 10.55
N ALA A 49 17.53 -10.76 10.41
CA ALA A 49 17.77 -12.11 9.94
C ALA A 49 16.76 -12.47 8.83
N PRO A 50 17.15 -13.28 7.84
CA PRO A 50 16.19 -13.84 6.88
C PRO A 50 15.06 -14.58 7.61
N VAL A 51 13.83 -14.51 7.11
CA VAL A 51 12.65 -15.15 7.75
C VAL A 51 12.87 -16.64 7.99
N ALA A 52 13.58 -17.31 7.09
CA ALA A 52 13.93 -18.73 7.22
C ALA A 52 14.83 -19.05 8.43
N MET A 53 15.57 -18.07 8.96
CA MET A 53 16.47 -18.20 10.10
C MET A 53 15.85 -17.71 11.42
N ILE A 54 14.63 -17.16 11.39
CA ILE A 54 13.95 -16.67 12.59
C ILE A 54 13.19 -17.82 13.25
N ASP A 55 13.52 -18.12 14.51
CA ASP A 55 12.77 -19.08 15.31
C ASP A 55 11.49 -18.42 15.88
N PHE A 56 10.35 -18.69 15.23
CA PHE A 56 9.01 -18.26 15.63
C PHE A 56 8.38 -19.13 16.73
N SER A 57 9.13 -20.04 17.36
CA SER A 57 8.61 -20.79 18.50
C SER A 57 8.27 -19.85 19.67
N SER A 58 7.17 -20.14 20.36
CA SER A 58 6.70 -19.31 21.47
C SER A 58 7.71 -19.30 22.62
N ALA A 59 7.72 -18.23 23.42
CA ALA A 59 8.59 -18.14 24.60
C ALA A 59 8.44 -19.36 25.53
N LYS A 60 7.21 -19.88 25.68
CA LYS A 60 6.93 -21.11 26.44
C LYS A 60 7.62 -22.34 25.83
N SER A 61 7.59 -22.47 24.49
CA SER A 61 8.26 -23.57 23.78
C SER A 61 9.79 -23.47 23.89
N LYS A 62 10.34 -22.25 23.77
CA LYS A 62 11.78 -21.98 23.96
C LYS A 62 12.25 -22.32 25.37
N LYS A 63 11.52 -21.87 26.40
CA LYS A 63 11.79 -22.23 27.80
C LYS A 63 11.75 -23.74 28.00
N LEU A 64 10.70 -24.40 27.51
CA LEU A 64 10.55 -25.85 27.64
C LEU A 64 11.71 -26.61 26.97
N LYS A 65 12.16 -26.18 25.79
CA LYS A 65 13.34 -26.77 25.13
C LYS A 65 14.60 -26.60 25.97
N LEU A 66 14.81 -25.42 26.54
CA LEU A 66 15.98 -25.09 27.35
C LEU A 66 15.98 -25.89 28.66
N ASP A 67 14.84 -25.93 29.37
CA ASP A 67 14.65 -26.73 30.59
C ASP A 67 14.93 -28.22 30.30
N ARG A 68 14.42 -28.75 29.17
CA ARG A 68 14.68 -30.14 28.75
C ARG A 68 16.15 -30.42 28.42
N SER A 69 16.88 -29.44 27.90
CA SER A 69 18.31 -29.56 27.61
C SER A 69 19.15 -29.57 28.90
N ILE A 70 18.70 -28.89 29.96
CA ILE A 70 19.38 -28.86 31.26
C ILE A 70 19.11 -30.15 32.05
N ASP A 71 17.87 -30.64 32.05
CA ASP A 71 17.45 -31.74 32.91
C ASP A 71 17.92 -33.13 32.44
N GLY A 72 18.56 -33.25 31.26
CA GLY A 72 19.04 -34.52 30.69
C GLY A 72 17.96 -35.57 30.44
N ARG A 73 16.68 -35.26 30.71
CA ARG A 73 15.54 -36.16 30.58
C ARG A 73 14.96 -36.06 29.18
N THR A 74 15.34 -37.01 28.33
CA THR A 74 14.63 -37.34 27.09
C THR A 74 13.45 -38.26 27.38
N THR A 75 12.44 -37.80 28.12
CA THR A 75 11.19 -38.58 28.27
C THR A 75 9.94 -37.77 27.98
N ASP A 76 9.13 -38.38 27.13
CA ASP A 76 7.79 -38.10 26.61
C ASP A 76 7.38 -36.66 26.30
N SER A 77 7.32 -36.39 25.00
CA SER A 77 6.52 -35.31 24.44
C SER A 77 5.08 -35.41 24.96
N LYS A 78 4.72 -34.55 25.93
CA LYS A 78 3.30 -34.26 26.12
C LYS A 78 2.75 -33.80 24.78
N PRO A 79 1.66 -34.41 24.26
CA PRO A 79 1.13 -34.07 22.97
C PRO A 79 0.82 -32.57 23.01
N VAL A 80 1.43 -31.83 22.09
CA VAL A 80 0.96 -30.49 21.74
C VAL A 80 -0.55 -30.66 21.58
N LYS A 81 -1.36 -29.90 22.32
CA LYS A 81 -2.80 -29.82 22.08
C LYS A 81 -2.97 -29.34 20.65
N SER A 82 -2.94 -30.26 19.69
CA SER A 82 -3.21 -29.95 18.30
C SER A 82 -4.62 -29.41 18.33
N LEU A 83 -4.79 -28.21 17.79
CA LEU A 83 -6.09 -27.62 17.59
C LEU A 83 -7.08 -28.72 17.14
N LEU A 84 -8.24 -28.81 17.79
CA LEU A 84 -9.29 -29.83 17.58
C LEU A 84 -9.91 -29.82 16.17
N TYR A 85 -9.29 -29.10 15.23
CA TYR A 85 -9.80 -28.94 13.88
C TYR A 85 -9.09 -29.95 12.98
N PRO A 86 -9.83 -30.76 12.22
CA PRO A 86 -9.25 -31.60 11.19
C PRO A 86 -8.43 -30.72 10.25
N ARG A 87 -7.11 -30.94 10.20
CA ARG A 87 -6.26 -30.23 9.26
C ARG A 87 -6.58 -30.75 7.87
N VAL A 88 -7.28 -29.94 7.07
CA VAL A 88 -7.63 -30.29 5.69
C VAL A 88 -6.33 -30.48 4.90
N LYS A 89 -6.15 -31.66 4.30
CA LYS A 89 -4.99 -31.94 3.45
C LYS A 89 -5.06 -31.09 2.19
N LYS A 90 -3.95 -30.44 1.82
CA LYS A 90 -3.81 -29.72 0.56
C LYS A 90 -4.07 -30.68 -0.61
N GLY A 91 -4.97 -30.30 -1.52
CA GLY A 91 -5.36 -31.12 -2.68
C GLY A 91 -6.46 -32.16 -2.41
N SER A 92 -7.03 -32.21 -1.20
CA SER A 92 -8.23 -33.01 -0.95
C SER A 92 -9.46 -32.43 -1.66
N GLU A 93 -10.49 -33.24 -1.88
CA GLU A 93 -11.77 -32.80 -2.46
C GLU A 93 -12.40 -31.66 -1.66
N THR A 94 -12.38 -31.75 -0.33
CA THR A 94 -12.90 -30.69 0.56
C THR A 94 -12.11 -29.39 0.42
N TYR A 95 -10.80 -29.49 0.20
CA TYR A 95 -9.94 -28.34 -0.07
C TYR A 95 -10.29 -27.68 -1.40
N SER A 96 -10.44 -28.43 -2.49
CA SER A 96 -10.82 -27.88 -3.80
C SER A 96 -12.20 -27.24 -3.77
N ARG A 97 -13.20 -27.93 -3.18
CA ARG A 97 -14.56 -27.40 -3.00
C ARG A 97 -14.61 -26.08 -2.25
N PHE A 98 -13.77 -25.91 -1.22
CA PHE A 98 -13.69 -24.65 -0.49
C PHE A 98 -13.27 -23.49 -1.40
N PHE A 99 -12.24 -23.68 -2.23
CA PHE A 99 -11.78 -22.63 -3.13
C PHE A 99 -12.73 -22.39 -4.30
N ASP A 100 -13.44 -23.42 -4.78
CA ASP A 100 -14.48 -23.26 -5.80
C ASP A 100 -15.72 -22.54 -5.25
N ALA A 101 -16.09 -22.81 -4.00
CA ALA A 101 -17.12 -22.04 -3.32
C ALA A 101 -16.67 -20.60 -3.06
N LEU A 102 -15.40 -20.40 -2.71
CA LEU A 102 -14.82 -19.08 -2.48
C LEU A 102 -14.75 -18.26 -3.78
N SER A 103 -14.39 -18.86 -4.91
CA SER A 103 -14.34 -18.16 -6.20
C SER A 103 -15.71 -17.72 -6.68
N LYS A 104 -16.73 -18.58 -6.52
CA LYS A 104 -18.13 -18.26 -6.87
C LYS A 104 -18.72 -17.14 -6.02
N ASN A 105 -18.52 -17.18 -4.71
CA ASN A 105 -19.16 -16.24 -3.78
C ASN A 105 -18.31 -14.99 -3.51
N CYS A 106 -16.99 -15.11 -3.55
CA CYS A 106 -16.02 -14.08 -3.14
C CYS A 106 -14.81 -14.03 -4.10
N PRO A 107 -15.02 -13.70 -5.39
CA PRO A 107 -13.97 -13.76 -6.41
C PRO A 107 -12.76 -12.85 -6.14
N LYS A 108 -12.91 -11.83 -5.29
CA LYS A 108 -11.83 -10.88 -4.89
C LYS A 108 -11.21 -11.21 -3.53
N SER A 109 -11.38 -12.44 -3.02
CA SER A 109 -10.78 -12.84 -1.74
C SER A 109 -9.25 -12.87 -1.83
N ALA A 110 -8.57 -12.35 -0.80
CA ALA A 110 -7.11 -12.38 -0.71
C ALA A 110 -6.54 -13.81 -0.75
N ALA A 111 -7.31 -14.80 -0.29
CA ALA A 111 -6.91 -16.21 -0.33
C ALA A 111 -6.83 -16.77 -1.77
N LEU A 112 -7.54 -16.19 -2.74
CA LEU A 112 -7.47 -16.56 -4.16
C LEU A 112 -6.31 -15.86 -4.87
N MET A 113 -5.99 -14.62 -4.48
CA MET A 113 -4.96 -13.78 -5.10
C MET A 113 -3.53 -14.34 -4.97
N ALA A 114 -3.28 -15.25 -4.03
CA ALA A 114 -1.97 -15.86 -3.82
C ALA A 114 -1.82 -17.23 -4.50
N ARG A 115 -2.82 -17.69 -5.28
CA ARG A 115 -2.92 -19.10 -5.68
C ARG A 115 -3.22 -19.32 -7.16
N GLU A 116 -2.45 -20.21 -7.78
CA GLU A 116 -2.67 -20.63 -9.17
C GLU A 116 -3.89 -21.57 -9.25
N PRO A 117 -4.79 -21.41 -10.24
CA PRO A 117 -4.80 -20.45 -11.35
C PRO A 117 -5.49 -19.10 -11.07
N TYR A 118 -6.16 -18.95 -9.93
CA TYR A 118 -7.07 -17.83 -9.63
C TYR A 118 -6.44 -16.43 -9.70
N TYR A 119 -5.16 -16.27 -9.36
CA TYR A 119 -4.52 -14.96 -9.50
C TYR A 119 -4.30 -14.54 -10.96
N LYS A 120 -4.26 -15.46 -11.93
CA LYS A 120 -4.05 -15.13 -13.35
C LYS A 120 -5.26 -14.42 -13.95
N GLU A 121 -6.45 -14.74 -13.44
CA GLU A 121 -7.69 -14.07 -13.82
C GLU A 121 -7.81 -12.67 -13.18
N PHE A 122 -7.06 -12.41 -12.10
CA PHE A 122 -7.04 -11.11 -11.46
C PHE A 122 -6.13 -10.15 -12.22
N ILE A 123 -6.73 -9.33 -13.07
CA ILE A 123 -6.03 -8.25 -13.77
C ILE A 123 -6.10 -6.98 -12.92
N PRO A 124 -4.98 -6.50 -12.32
CA PRO A 124 -5.00 -5.30 -11.50
C PRO A 124 -5.50 -4.11 -12.31
N LYS A 125 -6.32 -3.22 -11.72
CA LYS A 125 -6.84 -2.03 -12.42
C LYS A 125 -5.74 -1.17 -13.06
N SER A 126 -4.53 -1.19 -12.49
CA SER A 126 -3.36 -0.49 -13.02
C SER A 126 -2.88 -1.02 -14.38
N SER A 127 -3.13 -2.28 -14.71
CA SER A 127 -2.69 -2.89 -15.98
C SER A 127 -3.56 -2.52 -17.18
N MET A 128 -4.76 -1.98 -16.92
CA MET A 128 -5.65 -1.46 -17.97
C MET A 128 -5.31 -0.03 -18.37
N LEU A 129 -4.36 0.61 -17.67
CA LEU A 129 -3.90 1.95 -18.00
C LEU A 129 -2.82 1.87 -19.09
N PRO A 130 -2.85 2.75 -20.09
CA PRO A 130 -1.80 2.83 -21.09
C PRO A 130 -0.49 3.27 -20.44
N LYS A 131 0.62 2.90 -21.08
CA LYS A 131 1.96 3.37 -20.72
C LYS A 131 2.00 4.89 -20.74
N THR A 132 2.62 5.47 -19.72
CA THR A 132 2.86 6.91 -19.65
C THR A 132 4.08 7.25 -20.50
N VAL A 133 4.24 8.52 -20.91
CA VAL A 133 5.39 8.93 -21.74
C VAL A 133 6.71 8.61 -21.04
N LEU A 134 6.74 8.76 -19.71
CA LEU A 134 7.91 8.43 -18.88
C LEU A 134 8.22 6.93 -18.83
N ASP A 135 7.23 6.05 -19.01
CA ASP A 135 7.45 4.60 -18.94
C ASP A 135 8.17 4.06 -20.20
N TYR A 136 8.23 4.84 -21.29
CA TYR A 136 9.05 4.52 -22.46
C TYR A 136 10.55 4.79 -22.24
N ARG A 137 10.89 5.44 -21.13
CA ARG A 137 12.27 5.70 -20.77
C ARG A 137 12.90 4.44 -20.18
N THR A 138 13.87 3.88 -20.87
CA THR A 138 14.65 2.73 -20.40
C THR A 138 15.98 3.21 -19.82
N SER A 139 16.64 2.35 -19.03
CA SER A 139 17.98 2.66 -18.50
C SER A 139 19.00 2.86 -19.62
N GLU A 140 18.79 2.22 -20.76
CA GLU A 140 19.64 2.32 -21.95
C GLU A 140 19.49 3.70 -22.61
N THR A 141 18.26 4.17 -22.84
CA THR A 141 18.02 5.48 -23.47
C THR A 141 18.46 6.66 -22.61
N LEU A 142 18.62 6.45 -21.30
CA LEU A 142 19.19 7.43 -20.38
C LEU A 142 20.70 7.62 -20.50
N GLN A 143 21.41 6.60 -20.99
CA GLN A 143 22.88 6.61 -21.09
C GLN A 143 23.36 7.00 -22.49
N LEU A 144 22.47 7.03 -23.48
CA LEU A 144 22.80 7.39 -24.86
C LEU A 144 23.17 8.87 -25.00
N PRO A 145 24.13 9.19 -25.89
CA PRO A 145 24.46 10.57 -26.20
C PRO A 145 23.31 11.28 -26.93
N PRO A 146 23.21 12.63 -26.84
CA PRO A 146 22.06 13.37 -27.35
C PRO A 146 21.76 13.18 -28.85
N LYS A 147 22.78 12.90 -29.67
CA LYS A 147 22.62 12.69 -31.12
C LYS A 147 21.90 11.37 -31.42
N GLU A 148 22.39 10.28 -30.84
CA GLU A 148 21.80 8.95 -30.99
C GLU A 148 20.38 8.89 -30.42
N LEU A 149 20.14 9.58 -29.30
CA LEU A 149 18.80 9.70 -28.73
C LEU A 149 17.85 10.44 -29.68
N ALA A 150 18.32 11.51 -30.35
CA ALA A 150 17.50 12.26 -31.29
C ALA A 150 17.13 11.43 -32.52
N GLU A 151 18.02 10.58 -33.01
CA GLU A 151 17.76 9.63 -34.10
C GLU A 151 16.72 8.58 -33.70
N LEU A 152 16.88 7.95 -32.53
CA LEU A 152 15.88 7.02 -31.98
C LEU A 152 14.51 7.66 -31.79
N CYS A 153 14.46 8.93 -31.36
CA CYS A 153 13.20 9.66 -31.22
C CYS A 153 12.50 9.96 -32.54
N GLN A 154 13.21 9.97 -33.68
CA GLN A 154 12.58 10.16 -34.99
C GLN A 154 11.81 8.91 -35.43
N GLU A 155 12.34 7.72 -35.11
CA GLU A 155 11.68 6.44 -35.39
C GLU A 155 10.60 6.08 -34.36
N PHE A 156 10.69 6.67 -33.17
CA PHE A 156 9.78 6.37 -32.08
C PHE A 156 8.34 6.83 -32.35
N GLN A 157 7.41 5.89 -32.25
CA GLN A 157 5.97 6.16 -32.31
C GLN A 157 5.28 5.64 -31.06
N PHE A 158 4.30 6.40 -30.57
CA PHE A 158 3.45 5.95 -29.48
C PHE A 158 2.46 4.90 -29.98
N GLU A 159 2.20 3.89 -29.14
CA GLU A 159 1.13 2.92 -29.38
C GLU A 159 -0.23 3.65 -29.42
N GLU A 160 -1.08 3.32 -30.41
CA GLU A 160 -2.43 3.87 -30.47
C GLU A 160 -3.25 3.43 -29.26
N LEU A 161 -3.97 4.38 -28.66
CA LEU A 161 -4.78 4.12 -27.48
C LEU A 161 -6.06 3.39 -27.85
N THR A 162 -6.27 2.23 -27.26
CA THR A 162 -7.53 1.49 -27.42
C THR A 162 -8.69 2.21 -26.70
N PRO A 163 -9.94 2.11 -27.19
CA PRO A 163 -11.09 2.73 -26.53
C PRO A 163 -11.28 2.27 -25.08
N SER A 164 -10.92 1.03 -24.77
CA SER A 164 -10.97 0.47 -23.41
C SER A 164 -9.96 1.15 -22.48
N GLN A 165 -8.74 1.42 -22.95
CA GLN A 165 -7.72 2.17 -22.21
C GLN A 165 -8.16 3.62 -21.97
N VAL A 166 -8.77 4.27 -22.98
CA VAL A 166 -9.29 5.64 -22.83
C VAL A 166 -10.35 5.70 -21.72
N GLN A 167 -11.30 4.77 -21.73
CA GLN A 167 -12.32 4.67 -20.67
C GLN A 167 -11.73 4.32 -19.30
N ALA A 168 -10.65 3.53 -19.27
CA ALA A 168 -9.96 3.19 -18.02
C ALA A 168 -9.25 4.41 -17.43
N VAL A 169 -8.59 5.22 -18.28
CA VAL A 169 -7.94 6.47 -17.89
C VAL A 169 -8.98 7.48 -17.40
N GLU A 170 -10.10 7.67 -18.11
CA GLU A 170 -11.17 8.57 -17.66
C GLU A 170 -11.63 8.18 -16.25
N ARG A 171 -12.02 6.91 -16.04
CA ARG A 171 -12.49 6.41 -14.75
C ARG A 171 -11.46 6.56 -13.64
N ALA A 172 -10.19 6.24 -13.90
CA ALA A 172 -9.11 6.33 -12.92
C ALA A 172 -8.69 7.77 -12.58
N THR A 173 -9.13 8.74 -13.37
CA THR A 173 -8.68 10.13 -13.26
C THR A 173 -9.85 11.11 -13.06
N ARG A 174 -11.06 10.63 -12.73
CA ARG A 174 -12.25 11.45 -12.39
C ARG A 174 -12.03 12.45 -11.27
N ASP A 175 -11.20 12.10 -10.29
CA ASP A 175 -10.84 12.98 -9.18
C ASP A 175 -9.86 14.09 -9.59
N GLN A 176 -9.46 14.12 -10.85
CA GLN A 176 -8.62 15.15 -11.48
C GLN A 176 -7.38 15.46 -10.64
N SER A 177 -7.26 16.70 -10.15
CA SER A 177 -6.12 17.18 -9.36
C SER A 177 -5.91 16.46 -8.03
N ALA A 178 -6.92 15.75 -7.51
CA ALA A 178 -6.75 14.90 -6.32
C ALA A 178 -6.15 13.52 -6.65
N SER A 179 -6.11 13.14 -7.93
CA SER A 179 -5.58 11.85 -8.38
C SER A 179 -4.10 11.95 -8.78
N ARG A 180 -3.24 11.15 -8.14
CA ARG A 180 -1.85 10.97 -8.59
C ARG A 180 -1.75 10.38 -10.00
N ILE A 181 -2.74 9.56 -10.38
CA ILE A 181 -2.79 8.93 -11.71
C ILE A 181 -3.05 10.00 -12.78
N TRP A 182 -3.89 11.01 -12.49
CA TRP A 182 -4.13 12.14 -13.40
C TRP A 182 -2.84 12.88 -13.74
N PHE A 183 -1.99 13.19 -12.75
CA PHE A 183 -0.69 13.82 -13.00
C PHE A 183 0.24 12.92 -13.82
N ARG A 184 0.32 11.62 -13.47
CA ARG A 184 1.21 10.68 -14.16
C ARG A 184 0.82 10.48 -15.63
N GLN A 185 -0.48 10.39 -15.94
CA GLN A 185 -0.97 10.22 -17.31
C GLN A 185 -0.83 11.48 -18.17
N ARG A 186 -0.74 12.67 -17.55
CA ARG A 186 -0.58 13.95 -18.25
C ARG A 186 0.88 14.35 -18.50
N ALA A 187 1.80 13.85 -17.70
CA ALA A 187 3.23 14.16 -17.83
C ALA A 187 3.74 13.79 -19.22
N GLY A 188 4.41 14.73 -19.89
CA GLY A 188 4.92 14.58 -21.24
C GLY A 188 3.86 14.72 -22.35
N ARG A 189 2.59 15.05 -22.02
CA ARG A 189 1.50 15.20 -23.01
C ARG A 189 1.05 16.66 -23.14
N ILE A 190 0.82 17.10 -24.36
CA ILE A 190 0.23 18.42 -24.62
C ILE A 190 -1.23 18.39 -24.23
N THR A 191 -1.59 19.18 -23.22
CA THR A 191 -2.97 19.29 -22.73
C THR A 191 -3.66 20.53 -23.26
N ALA A 192 -4.99 20.56 -23.25
CA ALA A 192 -5.77 21.68 -23.79
C ALA A 192 -5.34 23.06 -23.26
N SER A 193 -5.04 23.17 -21.96
CA SER A 193 -4.58 24.42 -21.34
C SER A 193 -3.17 24.85 -21.76
N LYS A 194 -2.38 23.96 -22.35
CA LYS A 194 -1.02 24.24 -22.85
C LYS A 194 -0.96 24.38 -24.37
N MET A 195 -1.97 23.91 -25.11
CA MET A 195 -1.99 23.89 -26.57
C MET A 195 -1.68 25.25 -27.20
N ARG A 196 -2.35 26.33 -26.74
CA ARG A 196 -2.10 27.69 -27.24
C ARG A 196 -0.64 28.13 -27.08
N ARG A 197 0.01 27.74 -25.97
CA ARG A 197 1.42 28.09 -25.72
C ARG A 197 2.36 27.32 -26.63
N VAL A 198 2.06 26.04 -26.87
CA VAL A 198 2.83 25.19 -27.79
C VAL A 198 2.76 25.75 -29.21
N LEU A 199 1.56 26.06 -29.71
CA LEU A 199 1.38 26.58 -31.08
C LEU A 199 2.04 27.94 -31.34
N ARG A 200 2.28 28.74 -30.29
CA ARG A 200 2.89 30.07 -30.41
C ARG A 200 4.41 30.07 -30.24
N THR A 201 4.98 28.95 -29.87
CA THR A 201 6.42 28.83 -29.64
C THR A 201 7.09 28.27 -30.88
N SER A 202 8.28 28.77 -31.25
CA SER A 202 9.07 28.19 -32.33
C SER A 202 9.44 26.73 -31.99
N PRO A 203 9.19 25.76 -32.90
CA PRO A 203 9.63 24.38 -32.72
C PRO A 203 11.15 24.22 -32.60
N GLN A 204 11.91 25.10 -33.26
CA GLN A 204 13.38 25.10 -33.26
C GLN A 204 13.94 25.66 -31.95
N GLN A 205 13.20 26.54 -31.28
CA GLN A 205 13.64 27.16 -30.02
C GLN A 205 12.49 27.26 -29.01
N PRO A 206 12.06 26.12 -28.44
CA PRO A 206 11.00 26.11 -27.45
C PRO A 206 11.41 26.79 -26.14
N SER A 207 10.47 27.51 -25.52
CA SER A 207 10.72 28.08 -24.19
C SER A 207 10.94 26.98 -23.15
N LYS A 208 12.04 27.07 -22.38
CA LYS A 208 12.37 26.08 -21.34
C LYS A 208 11.26 25.91 -20.30
N SER A 209 10.58 27.01 -19.95
CA SER A 209 9.46 26.99 -19.01
C SER A 209 8.22 26.29 -19.55
N LEU A 210 8.05 26.21 -20.88
CA LEU A 210 7.00 25.42 -21.49
C LEU A 210 7.35 23.93 -21.47
N ILE A 211 8.60 23.58 -21.80
CA ILE A 211 9.07 22.18 -21.77
C ILE A 211 8.92 21.58 -20.37
N MET A 212 9.34 22.31 -19.34
CA MET A 212 9.21 21.85 -17.94
C MET A 212 7.76 21.75 -17.45
N ALA A 213 6.81 22.38 -18.14
CA ALA A 213 5.40 22.43 -17.74
C ALA A 213 4.51 21.39 -18.46
N ILE A 214 5.10 20.56 -19.33
CA ILE A 214 4.48 19.46 -20.06
C ILE A 214 4.97 18.16 -19.43
#